data_AF-X5R0V0-F1
#
_entry.id   AF-X5R0V0-F1
#
_cell.length_a   1.000
_cell.length_b   1.000
_cell.length_c   1.000
_cell.angle_alpha   90.00
_cell.angle_beta   90.00
_cell.angle_gamma   90.00
#
_symmetry.space_group_name_H-M   'P 1'
#
loop_
_entity.id
_entity.type
_entity.pdbx_description
1 polymer ?
#
loop_
_entity_poly.entity_id
_entity_poly.type
_entity_poly.pdbx_seq_one_letter_code
_entity_poly.pdbx_strand_id
1 'polypeptide(L)'
;MAEIAVAKIKTIWGPLTTLRGADRFAWLFSGVREDGSRAEWRLLFFFDSRRFTTRLVKRKDAVRTLQRMTEPDLFRLPEVARSETTEGRVTDLLRARLAPKHIAEATAAALKYGGAK
;
A
#
# COMPACT_ATOMS: atom_id res chain seq x y z
N MET A 1 15.69 -1.30 15.42
CA MET A 1 14.49 -0.52 15.76
C MET A 1 14.16 0.36 14.56
N ALA A 2 13.32 -0.12 13.64
CA ALA A 2 12.91 0.69 12.49
C ALA A 2 11.87 1.70 12.99
N GLU A 3 12.25 2.97 13.01
CA GLU A 3 11.39 4.11 13.29
C GLU A 3 10.09 3.94 12.53
N ILE A 4 8.99 3.75 13.26
CA ILE A 4 7.67 3.62 12.67
C ILE A 4 7.27 5.04 12.27
N ALA A 5 7.72 5.46 11.09
CA ALA A 5 7.49 6.80 10.59
C ALA A 5 5.98 7.07 10.56
N VAL A 6 5.52 7.88 11.51
CA VAL A 6 4.21 8.51 11.45
C VAL A 6 4.24 9.41 10.22
N ALA A 7 3.31 9.19 9.30
CA ALA A 7 3.23 9.98 8.08
C ALA A 7 1.91 10.74 8.06
N LYS A 8 2.01 11.99 7.61
CA LYS A 8 0.85 12.83 7.29
C LYS A 8 0.52 12.62 5.82
N ILE A 9 -0.62 12.00 5.58
CA ILE A 9 -1.06 11.60 4.24
C ILE A 9 -2.36 12.32 3.91
N LYS A 10 -2.36 12.99 2.76
CA LYS A 10 -3.53 13.73 2.29
C LYS A 10 -4.54 12.81 1.61
N THR A 11 -4.05 11.87 0.81
CA THR A 11 -4.90 10.87 0.16
C THR A 11 -4.16 9.58 -0.17
N ILE A 12 -4.90 8.49 -0.20
CA ILE A 12 -4.42 7.15 -0.56
C ILE A 12 -5.41 6.55 -1.56
N TRP A 13 -4.87 6.07 -2.67
CA TRP A 13 -5.57 5.35 -3.71
C TRP A 13 -5.10 3.90 -3.81
N GLY A 14 -6.04 3.01 -4.08
CA GLY A 14 -5.78 1.58 -4.26
C GLY A 14 -6.54 0.71 -3.25
N PRO A 15 -6.21 -0.59 -3.20
CA PRO A 15 -5.06 -1.21 -3.84
C PRO A 15 -5.16 -1.22 -5.38
N LEU A 16 -4.10 -0.75 -6.06
CA LEU A 16 -4.01 -0.69 -7.53
C LEU A 16 -3.61 -2.03 -8.14
N THR A 17 -2.85 -2.82 -7.40
CA THR A 17 -2.37 -4.13 -7.83
C THR A 17 -2.21 -5.02 -6.61
N THR A 18 -2.65 -6.26 -6.73
CA THR A 18 -2.44 -7.32 -5.74
C THR A 18 -1.48 -8.33 -6.33
N LEU A 19 -0.35 -8.57 -5.66
CA LEU A 19 0.63 -9.58 -6.04
C LEU A 19 0.61 -10.68 -4.99
N ARG A 20 0.46 -11.92 -5.43
CA ARG A 20 0.58 -13.10 -4.58
C ARG A 20 1.96 -13.72 -4.78
N GLY A 21 2.77 -13.71 -3.73
CA GLY A 21 4.02 -14.46 -3.66
C GLY A 21 3.80 -15.84 -3.04
N ALA A 22 4.89 -16.62 -2.95
CA ALA A 22 4.87 -17.92 -2.30
C ALA A 22 4.67 -17.84 -0.77
N ASP A 23 5.20 -16.78 -0.16
CA ASP A 23 5.28 -16.58 1.29
C ASP A 23 4.53 -15.33 1.78
N ARG A 24 3.94 -14.56 0.87
CA ARG A 24 3.35 -13.26 1.18
C ARG A 24 2.32 -12.79 0.17
N PHE A 25 1.43 -11.92 0.62
CA PHE A 25 0.68 -11.00 -0.25
C PHE A 25 1.33 -9.63 -0.27
N ALA A 26 1.22 -8.94 -1.39
CA ALA A 26 1.63 -7.55 -1.55
C ALA A 26 0.54 -6.75 -2.25
N TRP A 27 0.18 -5.61 -1.68
CA TRP A 27 -0.75 -4.65 -2.28
C TRP A 27 -0.03 -3.34 -2.57
N LEU A 28 -0.17 -2.84 -3.79
CA LEU A 28 0.40 -1.57 -4.20
C LEU A 28 -0.63 -0.44 -4.05
N PHE A 29 -0.21 0.63 -3.41
CA PHE A 29 -0.99 1.85 -3.22
C PHE A 29 -0.20 3.04 -3.76
N SER A 30 -0.92 4.05 -4.26
CA SER A 30 -0.37 5.35 -4.64
C SER A 30 -1.11 6.42 -3.85
N GLY A 31 -0.49 7.55 -3.58
CA GLY A 31 -1.16 8.64 -2.87
C GLY A 31 -0.33 9.90 -2.82
N VAL A 32 -0.84 10.87 -2.06
CA VAL A 32 -0.23 12.19 -1.92
C VAL A 32 -0.05 12.45 -0.43
N ARG A 33 1.15 12.88 -0.06
CA ARG A 33 1.49 13.29 1.30
C ARG A 33 0.98 14.71 1.57
N GLU A 34 1.06 15.14 2.82
CA GLU A 34 0.69 16.51 3.21
C GLU A 34 1.43 17.59 2.41
N ASP A 35 2.72 17.37 2.13
CA ASP A 35 3.58 18.28 1.34
C ASP A 35 3.22 18.33 -0.15
N GLY A 36 2.16 17.64 -0.58
CA GLY A 36 1.76 17.53 -1.98
C GLY A 36 2.62 16.57 -2.79
N SER A 37 3.64 15.94 -2.20
CA SER A 37 4.48 14.98 -2.90
C SER A 37 3.74 13.67 -3.13
N ARG A 38 3.86 13.14 -4.35
CA ARG A 38 3.33 11.82 -4.68
C ARG A 38 4.22 10.73 -4.10
N ALA A 39 3.60 9.82 -3.37
CA ALA A 39 4.26 8.66 -2.76
C ALA A 39 3.56 7.36 -3.17
N GLU A 40 4.33 6.28 -3.13
CA GLU A 40 3.86 4.94 -3.46
C GLU A 40 4.30 3.99 -2.37
N TRP A 41 3.37 3.13 -1.96
CA TRP A 41 3.58 2.22 -0.86
C TRP A 41 3.20 0.81 -1.27
N ARG A 42 3.99 -0.14 -0.80
CA ARG A 42 3.68 -1.56 -0.87
C ARG A 42 3.35 -2.04 0.54
N LEU A 43 2.12 -2.46 0.74
CA LEU A 43 1.69 -3.15 1.96
C LEU A 43 1.94 -4.65 1.75
N LEU A 44 2.76 -5.24 2.59
CA LEU A 44 3.10 -6.66 2.57
C LEU A 44 2.39 -7.36 3.72
N PHE A 45 1.86 -8.54 3.48
CA PHE A 45 1.38 -9.46 4.51
C PHE A 45 2.11 -10.79 4.37
N PHE A 46 2.91 -11.12 5.38
CA PHE A 46 3.69 -12.35 5.38
C PHE A 46 2.90 -13.50 6.01
N PHE A 47 2.95 -14.68 5.38
CA PHE A 47 2.16 -15.83 5.80
C PHE A 47 2.68 -16.48 7.08
N ASP A 48 4.00 -16.48 7.27
CA ASP A 48 4.70 -17.04 8.42
C ASP A 48 4.34 -16.33 9.74
N SER A 49 4.49 -15.00 9.73
CA SER A 49 4.39 -14.13 10.89
C SER A 49 3.01 -13.50 11.02
N ARG A 50 2.19 -13.58 9.97
CA ARG A 50 0.84 -12.96 9.88
C ARG A 50 0.88 -11.46 10.15
N ARG A 51 2.02 -10.82 9.86
CA ARG A 51 2.26 -9.40 10.11
C ARG A 51 2.16 -8.59 8.83
N PHE A 52 1.58 -7.39 8.98
CA PHE A 52 1.59 -6.37 7.95
C PHE A 52 2.88 -5.55 8.05
N THR A 53 3.50 -5.24 6.92
CA THR A 53 4.66 -4.37 6.83
C THR A 53 4.55 -3.47 5.61
N THR A 54 4.81 -2.18 5.78
CA THR A 54 4.79 -1.22 4.67
C THR A 54 6.20 -0.92 4.18
N ARG A 55 6.37 -0.84 2.86
CA ARG A 55 7.61 -0.32 2.24
C ARG A 55 7.27 0.81 1.28
N LEU A 56 8.03 1.91 1.37
CA LEU A 56 7.98 2.96 0.36
C LEU A 56 8.65 2.45 -0.92
N VAL A 57 7.99 2.63 -2.06
CA VAL A 57 8.58 2.30 -3.36
C VAL A 57 9.51 3.44 -3.76
N LYS A 58 10.82 3.25 -3.58
CA LYS A 58 11.83 4.26 -3.95
C LYS A 58 12.08 4.21 -5.47
N ARG A 59 11.89 5.34 -6.13
CA ARG A 59 11.92 5.53 -7.59
C ARG A 59 13.23 5.06 -8.24
N LYS A 60 13.16 3.99 -9.05
CA LYS A 60 13.83 3.86 -10.37
C LYS A 60 13.03 2.93 -11.28
N ASP A 61 12.52 1.81 -10.77
CA ASP A 61 11.72 0.87 -11.58
C ASP A 61 10.21 1.19 -11.63
N ALA A 62 9.67 1.87 -10.61
CA ALA A 62 8.25 2.17 -10.51
C ALA A 62 7.74 3.15 -11.59
N VAL A 63 8.58 4.11 -12.02
CA VAL A 63 8.23 5.06 -13.09
C VAL A 63 7.98 4.34 -14.42
N ARG A 64 8.73 3.28 -14.69
CA ARG A 64 8.68 2.56 -15.97
C ARG A 64 7.44 1.66 -16.08
N THR A 65 6.99 1.09 -14.97
CA THR A 65 5.74 0.32 -14.91
C THR A 65 4.51 1.23 -14.95
N LEU A 66 4.58 2.43 -14.34
CA LEU A 66 3.44 3.35 -14.28
C LEU A 66 3.26 4.22 -15.53
N GLN A 67 4.34 4.60 -16.22
CA GLN A 67 4.26 5.27 -17.54
C GLN A 67 3.51 4.41 -18.57
N ARG A 68 3.44 3.08 -18.36
CA ARG A 68 2.67 2.16 -19.22
C ARG A 68 1.21 1.96 -18.79
N MET A 69 0.83 2.32 -17.56
CA MET A 69 -0.52 2.02 -17.02
C MET A 69 -1.36 3.24 -16.66
N THR A 70 -0.79 4.45 -16.68
CA THR A 70 -1.53 5.66 -16.27
C THR A 70 -1.07 6.84 -17.09
N GLU A 71 -1.85 7.21 -18.09
CA GLU A 71 -2.00 8.63 -18.41
C GLU A 71 -2.41 9.35 -17.11
N PRO A 72 -1.80 10.50 -16.78
CA PRO A 72 -2.17 11.25 -15.59
C PRO A 72 -3.59 11.79 -15.78
N ASP A 73 -4.55 11.23 -15.05
CA ASP A 73 -5.89 11.78 -14.95
C ASP A 73 -5.83 13.09 -14.15
N LEU A 74 -5.44 14.17 -14.85
CA LEU A 74 -5.26 15.53 -14.33
C LEU A 74 -6.53 16.09 -13.67
N PHE A 75 -7.68 15.42 -13.87
CA PHE A 75 -8.98 15.82 -13.32
C PHE A 75 -9.19 15.45 -11.84
N ARG A 76 -8.33 14.63 -11.22
CA ARG A 76 -8.48 14.25 -9.79
C ARG A 76 -7.80 15.19 -8.79
N LEU A 77 -6.95 16.10 -9.26
CA LEU A 77 -6.23 17.07 -8.42
C LEU A 77 -7.13 17.98 -7.54
N PRO A 78 -8.34 18.40 -7.97
CA PRO A 78 -9.21 19.27 -7.16
C PRO A 78 -9.74 18.60 -5.88
N GLU A 79 -10.04 17.30 -5.92
CA GLU A 79 -10.55 16.56 -4.75
C GLU A 79 -9.46 16.31 -3.71
N VAL A 80 -8.23 16.06 -4.17
CA VAL A 80 -7.08 15.89 -3.27
C VAL A 80 -6.80 17.18 -2.50
N ALA A 81 -7.01 18.34 -3.11
CA ALA A 81 -6.81 19.63 -2.45
C ALA A 81 -7.71 19.82 -1.21
N ARG A 82 -8.93 19.27 -1.26
CA ARG A 82 -9.98 19.37 -0.21
C ARG A 82 -9.95 18.24 0.82
N SER A 83 -9.14 17.20 0.59
CA SER A 83 -9.08 16.04 1.49
C SER A 83 -8.37 16.40 2.80
N GLU A 84 -8.96 16.00 3.92
CA GLU A 84 -8.35 16.16 5.25
C GLU A 84 -7.09 15.30 5.38
N THR A 85 -6.03 15.90 5.93
CA THR A 85 -4.78 15.19 6.19
C THR A 85 -4.99 14.17 7.30
N THR A 86 -4.77 12.90 6.99
CA THR A 86 -4.80 11.84 7.99
C THR A 86 -3.39 11.61 8.51
N GLU A 87 -3.22 11.66 9.84
CA GLU A 87 -1.97 11.36 10.53
C GLU A 87 -2.01 9.95 11.12
N GLY A 88 -0.96 9.16 10.91
CA GLY A 88 -0.85 7.85 11.53
C GLY A 88 0.25 6.99 10.94
N ARG A 89 0.31 5.75 11.42
CA ARG A 89 1.21 4.74 10.85
C ARG A 89 0.72 4.36 9.47
N VAL A 90 1.57 4.50 8.46
CA VAL A 90 1.22 4.19 7.07
C VAL A 90 0.63 2.79 6.92
N THR A 91 1.18 1.81 7.65
CA THR A 91 0.66 0.43 7.63
C THR A 91 -0.80 0.33 8.04
N ASP A 92 -1.20 1.05 9.07
CA ASP A 92 -2.58 1.01 9.56
C ASP A 92 -3.51 1.75 8.58
N LEU A 93 -3.05 2.88 8.05
CA LEU A 93 -3.77 3.64 7.04
C LEU A 93 -3.99 2.84 5.74
N LEU A 94 -2.98 2.11 5.27
CA LEU A 94 -3.09 1.27 4.08
C LEU A 94 -3.96 0.03 4.36
N ARG A 95 -3.83 -0.57 5.54
CA ARG A 95 -4.64 -1.73 5.93
C ARG A 95 -6.12 -1.37 6.00
N ALA A 96 -6.47 -0.18 6.50
CA ALA A 96 -7.85 0.30 6.54
C ALA A 96 -8.48 0.45 5.14
N ARG A 97 -7.66 0.60 4.08
CA ARG A 97 -8.12 0.66 2.69
C ARG A 97 -8.29 -0.71 2.03
N LEU A 98 -7.89 -1.80 2.68
CA LEU A 98 -8.13 -3.14 2.16
C LEU A 98 -9.59 -3.54 2.35
N ALA A 99 -10.23 -3.96 1.25
CA ALA A 99 -11.53 -4.63 1.34
C ALA A 99 -11.45 -5.90 2.21
N PRO A 100 -12.54 -6.26 2.92
CA PRO A 100 -12.60 -7.47 3.74
C PRO A 100 -12.19 -8.74 2.97
N LYS A 101 -12.52 -8.80 1.67
CA LYS A 101 -12.15 -9.91 0.77
C LYS A 101 -10.63 -10.10 0.67
N HIS A 102 -9.85 -9.03 0.57
CA HIS A 102 -8.39 -9.12 0.50
C HIS A 102 -7.80 -9.70 1.79
N ILE A 103 -8.36 -9.29 2.94
CA ILE A 103 -7.92 -9.78 4.25
C ILE A 103 -8.28 -11.26 4.40
N ALA A 104 -9.48 -11.66 3.99
CA ALA A 104 -9.92 -13.05 4.02
C ALA A 104 -9.03 -13.95 3.15
N GLU A 105 -8.74 -13.53 1.91
CA GLU A 105 -7.86 -14.27 0.99
C GLU A 105 -6.44 -14.41 1.55
N ALA A 106 -5.88 -13.33 2.11
CA ALA A 106 -4.57 -13.36 2.71
C ALA A 106 -4.49 -14.27 3.93
N THR A 107 -5.52 -14.23 4.78
CA THR A 107 -5.63 -15.08 5.96
C THR A 107 -5.78 -16.55 5.57
N ALA A 108 -6.64 -16.85 4.58
CA ALA A 108 -6.82 -18.21 4.08
C ALA A 108 -5.53 -18.78 3.48
N ALA A 109 -4.76 -17.97 2.75
CA ALA A 109 -3.45 -18.38 2.24
C ALA A 109 -2.44 -18.62 3.36
N ALA A 110 -2.41 -17.76 4.39
CA ALA A 110 -1.53 -17.95 5.54
C ALA A 110 -1.88 -19.18 6.40
N LEU A 111 -3.16 -19.57 6.47
CA LEU A 111 -3.55 -20.82 7.12
C LEU A 111 -3.11 -22.05 6.32
N LYS A 112 -3.14 -21.96 4.98
CA LYS A 112 -2.64 -23.01 4.08
C LYS A 112 -1.11 -23.04 3.99
N TYR A 113 -0.45 -21.97 4.43
CA TYR A 113 1.00 -21.89 4.49
C TYR A 113 1.49 -22.78 5.64
N GLY A 114 1.66 -24.06 5.34
CA GLY A 114 2.23 -25.06 6.23
C GLY A 114 3.73 -24.84 6.35
N GLY A 115 4.12 -23.74 7.00
CA GLY A 115 5.49 -23.28 7.15
C GLY A 115 6.43 -24.46 7.36
N ALA A 116 7.50 -24.52 6.58
CA ALA A 116 8.53 -25.53 6.73
C ALA A 116 8.90 -25.61 8.21
N LYS A 117 8.59 -26.75 8.83
CA LYS A 117 9.16 -27.14 10.11
C LYS A 117 10.68 -27.20 9.98
#